data_AF-A0AA51EFB4-F1
#
_entry.id   AF-A0AA51EFB4-F1
#
_cell.length_a   1.000
_cell.length_b   1.000
_cell.length_c   1.000
_cell.angle_alpha   90.00
_cell.angle_beta   90.00
_cell.angle_gamma   90.00
#
_symmetry.space_group_name_H-M   'P 1'
#
loop_
_entity.id
_entity.type
_entity.pdbx_description
1 polymer ?
#
loop_
_entity_poly.entity_id
_entity_poly.type
_entity_poly.pdbx_seq_one_letter_code
_entity_poly.pdbx_strand_id
1 'polypeptide(L)' 'RYSPKNSGAEDVGFSDIPAGDEEKLKMAVATVGPVSVAIDASHESFQLYASGVYYDEECSSDNLD' A
#
# COMPACT_ATOMS: atom_id res chain seq x y z
N ARG A 1 14.43 -1.21 27.63
CA ARG A 1 13.67 -0.01 28.10
C ARG A 1 13.78 1.04 27.00
N TYR A 2 12.67 1.61 26.52
CA TYR A 2 12.66 2.63 25.47
C TYR A 2 13.38 3.92 25.91
N SER A 3 14.10 4.59 24.99
CA SER A 3 14.79 5.86 25.20
C SER A 3 14.39 6.85 24.10
N PRO A 4 13.64 7.93 24.41
CA PRO A 4 13.21 8.91 23.42
C PRO A 4 14.35 9.56 22.63
N LYS A 5 15.54 9.67 23.25
CA LYS A 5 16.74 10.23 22.62
C LYS A 5 17.25 9.43 21.41
N ASN A 6 16.82 8.18 21.29
CA ASN A 6 17.20 7.28 20.20
C ASN A 6 16.05 7.09 19.19
N SER A 7 15.05 7.98 19.17
CA SER A 7 13.96 7.91 18.17
C SER A 7 14.50 8.26 16.78
N GLY A 8 14.20 7.42 15.78
CA GLY A 8 14.61 7.64 14.38
C GLY A 8 13.64 8.53 13.59
N ALA A 9 12.41 8.70 14.09
CA ALA A 9 11.37 9.54 13.51
C ALA A 9 10.33 9.91 14.58
N GLU A 10 9.47 10.87 14.24
CA GLU A 10 8.24 11.20 14.95
C GLU A 10 7.09 11.07 13.94
N ASP A 11 6.00 10.44 14.36
CA ASP A 11 4.77 10.35 13.59
C ASP A 11 3.76 11.34 14.19
N VAL A 12 3.33 12.29 13.38
CA VAL A 12 2.38 13.35 13.78
C VAL A 12 0.96 13.06 13.30
N GLY A 13 0.75 11.97 12.56
CA GLY A 13 -0.56 11.52 12.08
C GLY A 13 -0.55 10.99 10.64
N PHE A 14 -1.73 10.56 10.20
CA PHE A 14 -1.96 9.98 8.88
C PHE A 14 -3.15 10.63 8.18
N SER A 15 -3.33 10.32 6.90
CA SER A 15 -4.50 10.74 6.11
C SER A 15 -4.88 9.62 5.15
N ASP A 16 -6.17 9.35 5.06
CA ASP A 16 -6.71 8.28 4.22
C ASP A 16 -7.12 8.79 2.84
N ILE A 17 -6.94 7.93 1.85
CA ILE A 17 -7.46 8.12 0.50
C ILE A 17 -8.81 7.39 0.42
N PRO A 18 -9.83 7.97 -0.24
CA PRO A 18 -11.10 7.28 -0.44
C PRO A 18 -10.91 5.92 -1.11
N ALA A 19 -11.54 4.88 -0.54
CA ALA A 19 -11.44 3.51 -1.04
C ALA A 19 -11.86 3.42 -2.52
N GLY A 20 -11.05 2.71 -3.32
CA GLY A 20 -11.29 2.50 -4.76
C GLY A 20 -11.05 3.73 -5.66
N ASP A 21 -10.60 4.87 -5.13
CA ASP A 21 -10.34 6.08 -5.93
C ASP A 21 -8.89 6.12 -6.44
N GLU A 22 -8.64 5.39 -7.54
CA GLU A 22 -7.30 5.29 -8.15
C GLU A 22 -6.75 6.64 -8.66
N GLU A 23 -7.61 7.58 -9.07
CA GLU A 23 -7.15 8.92 -9.49
C GLU A 23 -6.64 9.72 -8.29
N LYS A 24 -7.29 9.64 -7.13
CA LYS A 24 -6.75 10.25 -5.90
C LYS A 24 -5.49 9.54 -5.41
N LEU A 25 -5.42 8.22 -5.51
CA LEU A 25 -4.20 7.47 -5.19
C LEU A 25 -3.02 7.94 -6.05
N LYS A 26 -3.22 8.04 -7.36
CA LYS A 26 -2.23 8.56 -8.31
C LYS A 26 -1.79 9.99 -7.97
N MET A 27 -2.72 10.88 -7.62
CA MET A 27 -2.37 12.24 -7.18
C MET A 27 -1.56 12.25 -5.88
N ALA A 28 -1.93 11.43 -4.89
CA ALA A 28 -1.22 11.34 -3.62
C ALA A 28 0.22 10.82 -3.82
N VAL A 29 0.40 9.78 -4.64
CA VAL A 29 1.73 9.27 -5.00
C VAL A 29 2.59 10.35 -5.66
N ALA A 30 1.99 11.14 -6.56
CA ALA A 30 2.70 12.19 -7.28
C ALA A 30 3.06 13.41 -6.41
N THR A 31 2.25 13.74 -5.41
CA THR A 31 2.35 15.03 -4.67
C THR A 31 2.81 14.90 -3.23
N VAL A 32 2.59 13.76 -2.58
CA VAL A 32 2.96 13.50 -1.18
C VAL A 32 4.17 12.57 -1.12
N GLY A 33 4.18 11.49 -1.88
CA GLY A 33 5.25 10.49 -1.90
C GLY A 33 4.72 9.05 -1.79
N PRO A 34 5.53 8.09 -1.32
CA PRO A 34 5.09 6.71 -1.12
C PRO A 34 3.84 6.62 -0.24
N VAL A 35 2.87 5.79 -0.65
CA VAL A 35 1.60 5.57 0.06
C VAL A 35 1.50 4.11 0.45
N SER A 36 1.13 3.84 1.70
CA SER A 36 0.82 2.49 2.17
C SER A 36 -0.51 2.02 1.59
N VAL A 37 -0.55 0.80 1.03
CA VAL A 37 -1.75 0.17 0.45
C VAL A 37 -1.82 -1.29 0.88
N ALA A 38 -3.03 -1.85 0.87
CA ALA A 38 -3.30 -3.29 1.05
C ALA A 38 -3.72 -3.89 -0.30
N ILE A 39 -3.36 -5.14 -0.56
CA ILE A 39 -3.67 -5.87 -1.81
C ILE A 39 -4.04 -7.32 -1.48
N ASP A 40 -4.77 -8.00 -2.36
CA ASP A 40 -4.92 -9.46 -2.27
C ASP A 40 -3.64 -10.14 -2.78
N ALA A 41 -2.78 -10.56 -1.86
CA ALA A 41 -1.52 -11.24 -2.14
C ALA A 41 -1.61 -12.77 -1.96
N SER A 42 -2.83 -13.32 -1.78
CA SER A 42 -3.04 -14.71 -1.40
C SER A 42 -2.80 -15.71 -2.55
N HIS A 43 -2.82 -15.22 -3.80
CA HIS A 43 -2.72 -16.04 -5.01
C HIS A 43 -1.31 -16.54 -5.32
N GLU A 44 -1.17 -17.80 -5.73
CA GLU A 44 0.13 -18.36 -6.19
C GLU A 44 0.70 -17.59 -7.39
N SER A 45 -0.16 -17.07 -8.25
CA SER A 45 0.19 -16.21 -9.39
C SER A 45 0.96 -14.96 -8.96
N PHE A 46 0.58 -14.35 -7.83
CA PHE A 46 1.29 -13.22 -7.22
C PHE A 46 2.59 -13.65 -6.53
N GLN A 47 2.54 -14.73 -5.74
CA GLN A 47 3.70 -15.24 -5.00
C GLN A 47 4.87 -15.62 -5.91
N LEU A 48 4.58 -16.09 -7.13
CA LEU A 48 5.56 -16.51 -8.14
C LEU A 48 5.75 -15.48 -9.26
N TYR A 49 5.16 -14.28 -9.15
CA TYR A 49 5.30 -13.23 -10.15
C TYR A 49 6.75 -12.76 -10.29
N ALA A 50 7.24 -12.63 -11.53
CA ALA A 50 8.63 -12.30 -11.80
C ALA A 50 8.83 -11.02 -12.64
N SER A 51 7.95 -10.73 -13.59
CA SER A 51 8.09 -9.58 -14.50
C SER A 51 6.81 -9.31 -15.29
N GLY A 52 6.65 -8.09 -15.79
CA GLY A 52 5.51 -7.67 -16.62
C GLY A 52 4.63 -6.64 -15.91
N VAL A 53 3.33 -6.73 -16.14
CA VAL A 53 2.29 -6.05 -15.35
C VAL A 53 1.37 -7.15 -14.85
N TYR A 54 1.24 -7.26 -13.53
CA TYR A 54 0.44 -8.29 -12.90
C TYR A 54 -1.06 -7.98 -13.04
N TYR A 55 -1.86 -9.00 -13.40
CA TYR A 55 -3.32 -8.96 -13.43
C TYR A 55 -3.84 -10.38 -13.20
N ASP A 56 -4.83 -10.51 -12.32
CA ASP A 56 -5.50 -11.76 -12.00
C ASP A 56 -7.00 -11.49 -11.83
N GLU A 57 -7.86 -12.25 -12.52
CA GLU A 57 -9.32 -12.08 -12.47
C GLU A 57 -9.91 -12.52 -11.13
N GLU A 58 -9.21 -13.37 -10.38
CA GLU A 58 -9.63 -13.86 -9.07
C GLU A 58 -9.17 -12.95 -7.91
N CYS A 59 -8.41 -11.88 -8.22
CA CYS A 59 -7.93 -10.90 -7.25
C CYS A 59 -9.09 -10.13 -6.61
N SER A 60 -9.21 -10.20 -5.28
CA SER A 60 -10.30 -9.54 -4.55
C SER A 60 -10.03 -8.06 -4.30
N SER A 61 -11.05 -7.22 -4.48
CA SER A 61 -11.03 -5.81 -4.05
C SER A 61 -11.26 -5.61 -2.54
N ASP A 62 -11.70 -6.65 -1.84
CA ASP A 62 -12.25 -6.56 -0.48
C ASP A 62 -11.49 -7.44 0.53
N ASN A 63 -10.97 -8.59 0.09
CA ASN A 63 -10.16 -9.47 0.93
C ASN A 63 -8.67 -9.16 0.69
N LEU A 64 -8.15 -8.21 1.47
CA LEU A 64 -6.78 -7.68 1.32
C LEU A 64 -5.91 -8.10 2.51
N ASP A 65 -4.61 -8.29 2.24
CA ASP A 65 -3.55 -8.50 3.23
C ASP A 65 -2.76 -7.21 3.55
#